data_AF-A0A226E8L8-F1
#
_entry.id   AF-A0A226E8L8-F1
#
_cell.length_a   1.000
_cell.length_b   1.000
_cell.length_c   1.000
_cell.angle_alpha   90.00
_cell.angle_beta   90.00
_cell.angle_gamma   90.00
#
_symmetry.space_group_name_H-M   'P 1'
#
loop_
_entity.id
_entity.type
_entity.pdbx_description
1 polymer ?
#
loop_
_entity_poly.entity_id
_entity_poly.type
_entity_poly.pdbx_seq_one_letter_code
_entity_poly.pdbx_strand_id
1 'polypeptide(L)'
;MIHSRLVGRIKRHLKYTDVHHCIFTKWEKDGIVLKERRHHFPVFLSICLHGVWNICQGVATITRSKSIVQRAEASSYGRSERIFLNLVSYLFDLLEIGCWGLSIMMSLLTTFLPCHPPLMSSLFCRNDTFPLGPFPHAGFAFMEGVVMQQAVMGGSYYLLTIVLISVSFLFLECKTLIKGDVQKYRNLQVYEKVLNSCTKGRIFPVTMWIIPCVQIGLGIINIKLGQSNDVDKLRMLVFSGAYLVLLIFTMTTFSAAGEVNSVSKMWIQQCNRTVRTKGDKLLKKSLQPLKIQFGSNFAEALTPLVVQGFCISQTASALMVMH
;
A
#
# COMPACT_ATOMS: atom_id res chain seq x y z
N MET A 1 -19.60 -13.03 0.31
CA MET A 1 -18.50 -13.62 1.12
C MET A 1 -17.17 -12.88 0.98
N ILE A 2 -16.56 -12.73 -0.21
CA ILE A 2 -15.26 -12.02 -0.29
C ILE A 2 -15.43 -10.52 0.04
N HIS A 3 -16.50 -9.88 -0.45
CA HIS A 3 -16.87 -8.51 -0.06
C HIS A 3 -16.97 -8.33 1.46
N SER A 4 -17.60 -9.26 2.20
CA SER A 4 -17.68 -9.17 3.67
C SER A 4 -16.35 -9.44 4.38
N ARG A 5 -15.42 -10.20 3.79
CA ARG A 5 -14.03 -10.29 4.29
C ARG A 5 -13.25 -9.00 4.03
N LEU A 6 -13.41 -8.37 2.86
CA LEU A 6 -12.75 -7.10 2.53
C LEU A 6 -13.31 -5.94 3.36
N VAL A 7 -14.63 -5.82 3.49
CA VAL A 7 -15.28 -4.88 4.42
C VAL A 7 -14.88 -5.17 5.87
N GLY A 8 -14.75 -6.44 6.26
CA GLY A 8 -14.20 -6.81 7.58
C GLY A 8 -12.76 -6.30 7.78
N ARG A 9 -11.89 -6.47 6.77
CA ARG A 9 -10.51 -5.94 6.77
C ARG A 9 -10.47 -4.41 6.81
N ILE A 10 -11.23 -3.74 5.94
CA ILE A 10 -11.38 -2.27 5.91
C ILE A 10 -11.88 -1.76 7.27
N LYS A 11 -12.92 -2.39 7.83
CA LYS A 11 -13.49 -2.01 9.12
C LYS A 11 -12.53 -2.28 10.28
N ARG A 12 -11.68 -3.32 10.23
CA ARG A 12 -10.57 -3.48 11.18
C ARG A 12 -9.51 -2.40 10.99
N HIS A 13 -9.06 -2.16 9.76
CA HIS A 13 -7.95 -1.25 9.47
C HIS A 13 -8.31 0.21 9.78
N LEU A 14 -9.53 0.63 9.43
CA LEU A 14 -10.14 1.88 9.88
C LEU A 14 -10.30 1.87 11.40
N LYS A 15 -10.81 0.80 12.03
CA LYS A 15 -10.90 0.75 13.50
C LYS A 15 -9.53 0.85 14.18
N TYR A 16 -8.45 0.35 13.57
CA TYR A 16 -7.08 0.47 14.10
C TYR A 16 -6.53 1.89 13.95
N THR A 17 -6.67 2.54 12.79
CA THR A 17 -6.22 3.93 12.64
C THR A 17 -7.12 4.92 13.40
N ASP A 18 -8.40 4.57 13.60
CA ASP A 18 -9.38 5.22 14.48
C ASP A 18 -9.23 4.85 15.98
N VAL A 19 -8.23 4.00 16.29
CA VAL A 19 -7.65 3.67 17.61
C VAL A 19 -6.27 4.34 17.79
N HIS A 20 -5.70 4.92 16.72
CA HIS A 20 -4.34 5.46 16.71
C HIS A 20 -4.24 6.96 16.40
N HIS A 21 -5.37 7.68 16.33
CA HIS A 21 -5.44 9.12 16.05
C HIS A 21 -4.86 9.52 14.67
N CYS A 22 -4.46 8.53 13.86
CA CYS A 22 -3.83 8.69 12.56
C CYS A 22 -4.81 9.13 11.45
N ILE A 23 -6.12 8.97 11.65
CA ILE A 23 -7.14 9.36 10.67
C ILE A 23 -8.30 10.12 11.30
N PHE A 24 -8.93 10.95 10.47
CA PHE A 24 -10.09 11.77 10.82
C PHE A 24 -11.42 11.10 10.48
N THR A 25 -11.45 9.79 10.18
CA THR A 25 -12.64 9.09 9.65
C THR A 25 -12.93 7.79 10.40
N LYS A 26 -14.15 7.67 10.94
CA LYS A 26 -14.68 6.47 11.60
C LYS A 26 -15.61 5.67 10.67
N TRP A 27 -15.91 4.42 11.04
CA TRP A 27 -17.02 3.68 10.44
C TRP A 27 -18.28 3.87 11.30
N GLU A 28 -19.38 4.33 10.70
CA GLU A 28 -20.64 4.61 11.38
C GLU A 28 -21.81 4.00 10.62
N LYS A 29 -22.53 3.09 11.31
CA LYS A 29 -23.59 2.21 10.76
C LYS A 29 -23.19 1.61 9.41
N ASP A 30 -23.57 2.24 8.30
CA ASP A 30 -23.45 1.73 6.94
C ASP A 30 -22.31 2.35 6.10
N GLY A 31 -21.51 3.29 6.63
CA GLY A 31 -20.47 3.96 5.85
C GLY A 31 -19.28 4.54 6.62
N ILE A 32 -18.39 5.22 5.87
CA ILE A 32 -17.24 5.96 6.40
C ILE A 32 -17.66 7.42 6.59
N VAL A 33 -17.43 7.97 7.79
CA VAL A 33 -17.85 9.33 8.17
C VAL A 33 -16.69 10.05 8.87
N LEU A 34 -16.54 11.35 8.64
CA LEU A 34 -15.56 12.18 9.36
C LEU A 34 -15.90 12.23 10.87
N LYS A 35 -14.88 12.16 11.73
CA LYS A 35 -15.01 12.33 13.18
C LYS A 35 -15.19 13.81 13.52
N GLU A 36 -15.99 14.07 14.55
CA GLU A 36 -16.06 15.41 15.14
C GLU A 36 -14.74 15.75 15.85
N ARG A 37 -14.36 17.04 15.76
CA ARG A 37 -13.09 17.61 16.26
C ARG A 37 -12.77 17.27 17.72
N ARG A 38 -13.80 17.12 18.56
CA ARG A 38 -13.71 16.78 19.99
C ARG A 38 -13.31 15.33 20.27
N HIS A 39 -13.36 14.43 19.29
CA HIS A 39 -12.83 13.07 19.44
C HIS A 39 -11.31 12.98 19.33
N HIS A 40 -10.61 14.01 18.86
CA HIS A 40 -9.16 13.94 18.56
C HIS A 40 -8.28 13.61 19.79
N PHE A 41 -8.80 13.75 21.01
CA PHE A 41 -8.13 13.39 22.27
C PHE A 41 -8.42 11.93 22.73
N PRO A 42 -9.63 11.35 22.52
CA PRO A 42 -9.89 9.90 22.64
C PRO A 42 -9.68 9.03 21.36
N VAL A 43 -9.27 9.57 20.20
CA VAL A 43 -8.53 8.80 19.14
C VAL A 43 -6.99 8.30 19.41
N PHE A 44 -4.80 9.47 20.71
CA PHE A 44 -3.47 9.13 21.34
C PHE A 44 -3.52 8.20 22.58
N LEU A 45 -4.45 8.41 23.53
CA LEU A 45 -4.66 7.52 24.70
C LEU A 45 -4.90 6.04 24.30
N SER A 46 -5.66 5.81 23.24
CA SER A 46 -5.93 4.49 22.65
C SER A 46 -4.70 3.86 21.97
N ILE A 47 -3.67 4.64 21.56
CA ILE A 47 -2.36 4.08 21.17
C ILE A 47 -1.76 3.31 22.34
N CYS A 48 -1.75 3.93 23.52
CA CYS A 48 -1.12 3.39 24.73
C CYS A 48 -1.73 2.04 25.15
N LEU A 49 -3.07 1.92 25.09
CA LEU A 49 -3.76 0.69 25.47
C LEU A 49 -3.59 -0.44 24.44
N HIS A 50 -3.54 -0.12 23.13
CA HIS A 50 -3.41 -1.15 22.10
C HIS A 50 -2.03 -1.80 22.00
N GLY A 51 -0.98 -1.18 22.58
CA GLY A 51 0.33 -1.82 22.73
C GLY A 51 0.27 -3.13 23.53
N VAL A 52 -0.58 -3.20 24.57
CA VAL A 52 -0.69 -4.37 25.46
C VAL A 52 -1.36 -5.57 24.77
N TRP A 53 -2.39 -5.33 23.95
CA TRP A 53 -3.17 -6.40 23.31
C TRP A 53 -2.39 -7.17 22.23
N ASN A 54 -1.56 -6.47 21.45
CA ASN A 54 -0.83 -7.08 20.33
C ASN A 54 0.19 -8.16 20.79
N ILE A 55 0.75 -8.02 22.00
CA ILE A 55 1.66 -8.98 22.62
C ILE A 55 0.98 -10.36 22.76
N CYS A 56 -0.30 -10.40 23.13
CA CYS A 56 -1.04 -11.65 23.31
C CYS A 56 -1.35 -12.38 21.99
N GLN A 57 -1.44 -11.67 20.85
CA GLN A 57 -1.88 -12.26 19.58
C GLN A 57 -0.72 -12.76 18.70
N GLY A 58 0.50 -12.22 18.86
CA GLY A 58 1.70 -12.74 18.19
C GLY A 58 1.99 -14.21 18.54
N VAL A 59 1.90 -14.55 19.83
CA VAL A 59 2.15 -15.91 20.34
C VAL A 59 1.22 -16.96 19.72
N ALA A 60 -0.05 -16.61 19.49
CA ALA A 60 -1.05 -17.53 18.93
C ALA A 60 -0.85 -17.86 17.43
N THR A 61 -0.09 -17.03 16.70
CA THR A 61 0.01 -17.14 15.23
C THR A 61 1.12 -18.09 14.76
N ILE A 62 2.13 -18.32 15.61
CA ILE A 62 3.38 -19.02 15.25
C ILE A 62 3.20 -20.55 15.10
N THR A 63 2.11 -21.14 15.61
CA THR A 63 2.04 -22.59 15.89
C THR A 63 1.44 -23.50 14.80
N ARG A 64 0.89 -23.00 13.67
CA ARG A 64 0.41 -23.87 12.56
C ARG A 64 0.45 -23.28 11.15
N SER A 65 1.27 -23.86 10.27
CA SER A 65 0.82 -24.67 9.09
C SER A 65 1.98 -25.01 8.13
N LYS A 66 1.76 -25.93 7.17
CA LYS A 66 2.75 -26.37 6.16
C LYS A 66 2.14 -26.45 4.75
N SER A 67 2.98 -26.21 3.74
CA SER A 67 2.81 -26.50 2.30
C SER A 67 1.72 -25.73 1.52
N ILE A 68 2.08 -25.26 0.32
CA ILE A 68 1.21 -24.43 -0.53
C ILE A 68 1.21 -24.83 -2.02
N VAL A 69 2.07 -25.78 -2.43
CA VAL A 69 2.46 -25.98 -3.85
C VAL A 69 1.38 -26.69 -4.69
N GLN A 70 0.58 -27.60 -4.12
CA GLN A 70 -0.40 -28.42 -4.87
C GLN A 70 -1.82 -27.82 -4.93
N ARG A 71 -1.96 -26.52 -5.19
CA ARG A 71 -3.24 -25.86 -5.55
C ARG A 71 -3.12 -24.92 -6.76
N ALA A 72 -2.11 -25.15 -7.61
CA ALA A 72 -1.75 -24.30 -8.75
C ALA A 72 -2.68 -24.44 -9.97
N GLU A 73 -3.42 -25.54 -10.11
CA GLU A 73 -4.42 -25.79 -11.17
C GLU A 73 -5.72 -26.31 -10.52
N ALA A 74 -6.94 -26.03 -10.99
CA ALA A 74 -7.38 -25.44 -12.26
C ALA A 74 -8.50 -24.37 -12.08
N SER A 75 -9.43 -24.27 -13.06
CA SER A 75 -10.56 -23.32 -13.18
C SER A 75 -10.21 -21.89 -13.61
N SER A 76 -10.96 -21.36 -14.59
CA SER A 76 -10.72 -20.07 -15.25
C SER A 76 -11.80 -19.04 -14.94
N TYR A 77 -11.55 -17.78 -15.35
CA TYR A 77 -12.39 -16.57 -15.19
C TYR A 77 -12.69 -16.15 -13.73
N GLY A 78 -13.27 -17.00 -12.89
CA GLY A 78 -13.52 -16.71 -11.46
C GLY A 78 -12.28 -16.79 -10.54
N ARG A 79 -11.11 -17.10 -11.11
CA ARG A 79 -9.86 -17.37 -10.36
C ARG A 79 -8.94 -16.15 -10.27
N SER A 80 -8.85 -15.35 -11.33
CA SER A 80 -8.03 -14.12 -11.37
C SER A 80 -8.42 -13.14 -10.25
N GLU A 81 -9.71 -12.87 -10.08
CA GLU A 81 -10.24 -12.01 -9.01
C GLU A 81 -9.91 -12.56 -7.62
N ARG A 82 -9.98 -13.89 -7.43
CA ARG A 82 -9.67 -14.52 -6.14
C ARG A 82 -8.18 -14.49 -5.81
N ILE A 83 -7.31 -14.68 -6.81
CA ILE A 83 -5.86 -14.51 -6.65
C ILE A 83 -5.55 -13.04 -6.32
N PHE A 84 -6.13 -12.09 -7.05
CA PHE A 84 -5.96 -10.66 -6.81
C PHE A 84 -6.45 -10.24 -5.41
N LEU A 85 -7.63 -10.69 -4.98
CA LEU A 85 -8.17 -10.41 -3.65
C LEU A 85 -7.36 -11.10 -2.52
N ASN A 86 -6.77 -12.27 -2.78
CA ASN A 86 -5.82 -12.91 -1.86
C ASN A 86 -4.48 -12.15 -1.82
N LEU A 87 -4.02 -11.61 -2.95
CA LEU A 87 -2.77 -10.83 -3.04
C LEU A 87 -2.89 -9.49 -2.32
N VAL A 88 -4.01 -8.76 -2.53
CA VAL A 88 -4.35 -7.56 -1.77
C VAL A 88 -4.52 -7.89 -0.28
N SER A 89 -5.18 -8.99 0.06
CA SER A 89 -5.28 -9.49 1.45
C SER A 89 -3.89 -9.70 2.07
N TYR A 90 -2.99 -10.36 1.37
CA TYR A 90 -1.63 -10.66 1.82
C TYR A 90 -0.76 -9.40 1.94
N LEU A 91 -0.87 -8.45 0.99
CA LEU A 91 -0.25 -7.13 1.09
C LEU A 91 -0.68 -6.40 2.36
N PHE A 92 -1.97 -6.45 2.72
CA PHE A 92 -2.46 -5.88 3.97
C PHE A 92 -1.85 -6.56 5.20
N ASP A 93 -1.91 -7.90 5.27
CA ASP A 93 -1.37 -8.64 6.43
C ASP A 93 0.14 -8.40 6.59
N LEU A 94 0.89 -8.38 5.49
CA LEU A 94 2.34 -8.19 5.47
C LEU A 94 2.76 -6.74 5.77
N LEU A 95 2.00 -5.74 5.30
CA LEU A 95 2.28 -4.33 5.62
C LEU A 95 1.82 -3.95 7.03
N GLU A 96 0.76 -4.56 7.57
CA GLU A 96 0.39 -4.41 8.98
C GLU A 96 1.55 -4.88 9.88
N ILE A 97 2.12 -6.07 9.62
CA ILE A 97 3.33 -6.57 10.28
C ILE A 97 4.52 -5.63 10.05
N GLY A 98 4.74 -5.17 8.81
CA GLY A 98 5.83 -4.28 8.44
C GLY A 98 5.79 -2.91 9.13
N CYS A 99 4.61 -2.33 9.35
CA CYS A 99 4.44 -1.07 10.08
C CYS A 99 4.99 -1.19 11.50
N TRP A 100 4.52 -2.17 12.27
CA TRP A 100 4.99 -2.41 13.63
C TRP A 100 6.46 -2.83 13.69
N GLY A 101 6.89 -3.72 12.79
CA GLY A 101 8.26 -4.22 12.74
C GLY A 101 9.30 -3.13 12.51
N LEU A 102 9.06 -2.23 11.55
CA LEU A 102 9.97 -1.11 11.26
C LEU A 102 10.09 -0.14 12.44
N SER A 103 8.98 0.20 13.09
CA SER A 103 8.98 1.15 14.21
C SER A 103 9.66 0.58 15.45
N ILE A 104 9.43 -0.70 15.77
CA ILE A 104 10.14 -1.40 16.84
C ILE A 104 11.63 -1.51 16.52
N MET A 105 11.99 -1.86 15.28
CA MET A 105 13.38 -1.91 14.81
C MET A 105 14.08 -0.55 14.96
N MET A 106 13.40 0.56 14.63
CA MET A 106 13.95 1.90 14.83
C MET A 106 14.17 2.20 16.32
N SER A 107 13.20 1.99 17.21
CA SER A 107 13.40 2.18 18.65
C SER A 107 14.55 1.34 19.22
N LEU A 108 14.70 0.09 18.78
CA LEU A 108 15.81 -0.76 19.21
C LEU A 108 17.15 -0.24 18.64
N LEU A 109 17.18 0.22 17.39
CA LEU A 109 18.36 0.85 16.79
C LEU A 109 18.76 2.11 17.55
N THR A 110 17.82 2.97 17.93
CA THR A 110 18.09 4.12 18.82
C THR A 110 18.62 3.68 20.18
N THR A 111 18.06 2.61 20.76
CA THR A 111 18.45 2.11 22.09
C THR A 111 19.88 1.56 22.10
N PHE A 112 20.31 0.85 21.05
CA PHE A 112 21.63 0.20 21.02
C PHE A 112 22.70 0.99 20.27
N LEU A 113 22.33 1.82 19.28
CA LEU A 113 23.23 2.47 18.32
C LEU A 113 22.82 3.94 18.05
N PRO A 114 22.58 4.79 19.07
CA PRO A 114 22.02 6.14 18.89
C PRO A 114 22.86 7.07 17.99
N CYS A 115 24.17 6.83 17.90
CA CYS A 115 25.08 7.68 17.12
C CYS A 115 25.10 7.39 15.61
N HIS A 116 24.37 6.37 15.14
CA HIS A 116 24.30 6.06 13.72
C HIS A 116 23.19 6.85 13.00
N PRO A 117 23.44 7.43 11.81
CA PRO A 117 22.37 7.95 10.96
C PRO A 117 21.46 6.81 10.49
N PRO A 118 20.14 7.04 10.29
CA PRO A 118 19.47 8.34 10.17
C PRO A 118 18.79 8.84 11.46
N LEU A 119 19.21 8.37 12.64
CA LEU A 119 18.56 8.68 13.91
C LEU A 119 18.71 10.17 14.30
N MET A 120 17.71 10.78 14.94
CA MET A 120 17.80 12.17 15.41
C MET A 120 18.74 12.31 16.61
N SER A 121 18.78 11.28 17.45
CA SER A 121 19.73 11.10 18.55
C SER A 121 21.20 11.21 18.12
N SER A 122 21.53 10.88 16.86
CA SER A 122 22.90 11.00 16.35
C SER A 122 23.42 12.45 16.32
N LEU A 123 22.53 13.43 16.20
CA LEU A 123 22.84 14.87 16.27
C LEU A 123 23.33 15.32 17.66
N PHE A 124 23.11 14.50 18.69
CA PHE A 124 23.51 14.78 20.07
C PHE A 124 24.70 13.94 20.55
N CYS A 125 25.21 13.03 19.71
CA CYS A 125 26.42 12.28 20.03
C CYS A 125 27.68 13.12 19.90
N ARG A 126 28.67 12.82 20.75
CA ARG A 126 30.00 13.43 20.72
C ARG A 126 31.05 12.34 20.95
N ASN A 127 32.01 12.23 20.04
CA ASN A 127 33.05 11.20 20.05
C ASN A 127 32.44 9.78 20.22
N ASP A 128 31.43 9.47 19.39
CA ASP A 128 30.67 8.20 19.38
C ASP A 128 29.95 7.82 20.70
N THR A 129 29.88 8.74 21.67
CA THR A 129 29.13 8.60 22.92
C THR A 129 27.90 9.50 22.96
N PHE A 130 26.85 9.07 23.64
CA PHE A 130 25.63 9.85 23.87
C PHE A 130 25.65 10.46 25.29
N PRO A 131 26.01 11.76 25.45
CA PRO A 131 26.42 12.32 26.74
C PRO A 131 25.26 12.66 27.69
N LEU A 132 24.00 12.59 27.24
CA LEU A 132 22.82 13.02 27.99
C LEU A 132 22.34 11.98 29.02
N GLY A 133 22.96 10.80 29.10
CA GLY A 133 22.60 9.74 30.04
C GLY A 133 21.35 8.93 29.63
N PRO A 134 20.92 7.97 30.46
CA PRO A 134 19.97 6.93 30.06
C PRO A 134 18.52 7.45 29.90
N PHE A 135 18.08 8.42 30.69
CA PHE A 135 16.69 8.89 30.62
C PHE A 135 16.39 9.66 29.32
N PRO A 136 17.21 10.63 28.86
CA PRO A 136 17.01 11.24 27.54
C PRO A 136 17.19 10.24 26.40
N HIS A 137 18.14 9.29 26.52
CA HIS A 137 18.38 8.25 25.50
C HIS A 137 17.14 7.38 25.27
N ALA A 138 16.51 6.88 26.34
CA ALA A 138 15.24 6.17 26.26
C ALA A 138 14.10 7.06 25.71
N GLY A 139 14.12 8.35 26.03
CA GLY A 139 13.20 9.36 25.47
C GLY A 139 13.31 9.49 23.95
N PHE A 140 14.53 9.57 23.40
CA PHE A 140 14.76 9.56 21.95
C PHE A 140 14.30 8.24 21.32
N ALA A 141 14.61 7.09 21.92
CA ALA A 141 14.20 5.78 21.39
C ALA A 141 12.68 5.61 21.31
N PHE A 142 11.95 6.11 22.31
CA PHE A 142 10.49 6.15 22.28
C PHE A 142 9.95 7.14 21.23
N MET A 143 10.50 8.36 21.20
CA MET A 143 10.06 9.42 20.27
C MET A 143 10.27 9.03 18.80
N GLU A 144 11.47 8.57 18.44
CA GLU A 144 11.80 8.16 17.07
C GLU A 144 10.94 6.97 16.62
N GLY A 145 10.66 6.01 17.50
CA GLY A 145 9.74 4.90 17.23
C GLY A 145 8.29 5.32 17.04
N VAL A 146 7.78 6.25 17.84
CA VAL A 146 6.42 6.80 17.70
C VAL A 146 6.28 7.62 16.42
N VAL A 147 7.28 8.44 16.09
CA VAL A 147 7.32 9.21 14.83
C VAL A 147 7.37 8.27 13.63
N MET A 148 8.19 7.21 13.67
CA MET A 148 8.22 6.18 12.62
C MET A 148 6.87 5.46 12.50
N GLN A 149 6.26 5.07 13.61
CA GLN A 149 4.95 4.40 13.59
C GLN A 149 3.86 5.29 13.00
N GLN A 150 3.82 6.59 13.34
CA GLN A 150 2.88 7.54 12.75
C GLN A 150 3.14 7.75 11.25
N ALA A 151 4.40 7.91 10.84
CA ALA A 151 4.78 8.10 9.44
C ALA A 151 4.43 6.87 8.58
N VAL A 152 4.75 5.66 9.06
CA VAL A 152 4.52 4.42 8.31
C VAL A 152 3.04 4.02 8.33
N MET A 153 2.30 4.21 9.43
CA MET A 153 0.84 3.97 9.47
C MET A 153 0.05 5.01 8.67
N GLY A 154 0.47 6.27 8.66
CA GLY A 154 -0.12 7.31 7.81
C GLY A 154 0.14 7.04 6.33
N GLY A 155 1.39 6.71 5.98
CA GLY A 155 1.78 6.32 4.63
C GLY A 155 1.02 5.07 4.14
N SER A 156 0.98 4.00 4.95
CA SER A 156 0.27 2.77 4.60
C SER A 156 -1.24 2.98 4.48
N TYR A 157 -1.86 3.87 5.27
CA TYR A 157 -3.26 4.25 5.08
C TYR A 157 -3.52 4.87 3.70
N TYR A 158 -2.72 5.85 3.28
CA TYR A 158 -2.89 6.47 1.96
C TYR A 158 -2.58 5.50 0.81
N LEU A 159 -1.49 4.73 0.91
CA LEU A 159 -1.08 3.77 -0.12
C LEU A 159 -2.07 2.60 -0.25
N LEU A 160 -2.56 2.04 0.86
CA LEU A 160 -3.39 0.84 0.84
C LEU A 160 -4.88 1.14 0.81
N THR A 161 -5.36 2.06 1.65
CA THR A 161 -6.80 2.33 1.78
C THR A 161 -7.29 3.29 0.69
N ILE A 162 -6.49 4.30 0.32
CA ILE A 162 -6.90 5.30 -0.69
C ILE A 162 -6.45 4.90 -2.10
N VAL A 163 -5.22 4.42 -2.31
CA VAL A 163 -4.78 3.99 -3.65
C VAL A 163 -5.18 2.55 -3.94
N LEU A 164 -4.57 1.56 -3.26
CA LEU A 164 -4.76 0.14 -3.62
C LEU A 164 -6.23 -0.27 -3.58
N ILE A 165 -6.96 -0.05 -2.47
CA ILE A 165 -8.36 -0.47 -2.36
C ILE A 165 -9.27 0.22 -3.37
N SER A 166 -9.16 1.54 -3.57
CA SER A 166 -10.07 2.24 -4.50
C SER A 166 -9.82 1.85 -5.96
N VAL A 167 -8.55 1.63 -6.34
CA VAL A 167 -8.21 1.07 -7.66
C VAL A 167 -8.68 -0.38 -7.78
N SER A 168 -8.46 -1.22 -6.76
CA SER A 168 -8.95 -2.61 -6.71
C SER A 168 -10.48 -2.69 -6.83
N PHE A 169 -11.21 -1.81 -6.14
CA PHE A 169 -12.67 -1.74 -6.19
C PHE A 169 -13.16 -1.35 -7.59
N LEU A 170 -12.60 -0.29 -8.18
CA LEU A 170 -12.96 0.13 -9.55
C LEU A 170 -12.61 -0.97 -10.58
N PHE A 171 -11.49 -1.67 -10.42
CA PHE A 171 -11.13 -2.81 -11.27
C PHE A 171 -12.13 -3.98 -11.16
N LEU A 172 -12.55 -4.33 -9.95
CA LEU A 172 -13.53 -5.40 -9.74
C LEU A 172 -14.90 -5.03 -10.31
N GLU A 173 -15.40 -3.82 -10.06
CA GLU A 173 -16.69 -3.39 -10.64
C GLU A 173 -16.60 -3.18 -12.16
N CYS A 174 -15.45 -2.79 -12.72
CA CYS A 174 -15.24 -2.83 -14.17
C CYS A 174 -15.39 -4.24 -14.75
N LYS A 175 -15.06 -5.31 -14.00
CA LYS A 175 -15.29 -6.70 -14.42
C LYS A 175 -16.73 -7.15 -14.21
N THR A 176 -17.43 -6.70 -13.16
CA THR A 176 -18.89 -6.97 -13.01
C THR A 176 -19.71 -6.31 -14.13
N LEU A 177 -19.28 -5.14 -14.62
CA LEU A 177 -19.91 -4.42 -15.74
C LEU A 177 -19.88 -5.15 -17.10
N ILE A 178 -19.08 -6.21 -17.28
CA ILE A 178 -19.03 -6.97 -18.54
C ILE A 178 -20.42 -7.56 -18.91
N LYS A 179 -21.34 -7.66 -17.95
CA LYS A 179 -22.75 -8.08 -18.13
C LYS A 179 -23.76 -6.93 -17.88
N GLY A 180 -23.29 -5.68 -17.89
CA GLY A 180 -23.92 -4.55 -17.20
C GLY A 180 -24.66 -3.53 -18.07
N ASP A 181 -25.55 -2.80 -17.41
CA ASP A 181 -26.31 -1.67 -17.92
C ASP A 181 -25.48 -0.36 -17.91
N VAL A 182 -25.80 0.56 -18.83
CA VAL A 182 -25.14 1.85 -19.01
C VAL A 182 -25.23 2.73 -17.75
N GLN A 183 -26.33 2.68 -16.99
CA GLN A 183 -26.45 3.46 -15.76
C GLN A 183 -25.42 3.02 -14.69
N LYS A 184 -25.10 1.73 -14.60
CA LYS A 184 -24.00 1.26 -13.74
C LYS A 184 -22.63 1.76 -14.21
N TYR A 185 -22.40 1.82 -15.53
CA TYR A 185 -21.18 2.42 -16.08
C TYR A 185 -21.05 3.91 -15.73
N ARG A 186 -22.16 4.68 -15.76
CA ARG A 186 -22.17 6.08 -15.30
C ARG A 186 -21.74 6.23 -13.84
N ASN A 187 -22.22 5.35 -12.96
CA ASN A 187 -21.83 5.37 -11.56
C ASN A 187 -20.31 5.14 -11.38
N LEU A 188 -19.69 4.26 -12.20
CA LEU A 188 -18.23 4.11 -12.20
C LEU A 188 -17.48 5.29 -12.83
N GLN A 189 -18.04 6.01 -13.81
CA GLN A 189 -17.46 7.28 -14.28
C GLN A 189 -17.44 8.34 -13.17
N VAL A 190 -18.50 8.44 -12.36
CA VAL A 190 -18.52 9.34 -11.19
C VAL A 190 -17.48 8.91 -10.16
N TYR A 191 -17.38 7.60 -9.85
CA TYR A 191 -16.37 7.08 -8.93
C TYR A 191 -14.93 7.34 -9.43
N GLU A 192 -14.64 7.13 -10.70
CA GLU A 192 -13.35 7.44 -11.32
C GLU A 192 -12.99 8.93 -11.19
N LYS A 193 -13.96 9.84 -11.36
CA LYS A 193 -13.73 11.28 -11.19
C LYS A 193 -13.47 11.66 -9.73
N VAL A 194 -14.19 11.07 -8.77
CA VAL A 194 -13.93 11.26 -7.33
C VAL A 194 -12.55 10.71 -6.94
N LEU A 195 -12.24 9.48 -7.33
CA LEU A 195 -10.94 8.84 -7.06
C LEU A 195 -9.78 9.65 -7.65
N ASN A 196 -9.91 10.11 -8.90
CA ASN A 196 -8.91 10.99 -9.53
C ASN A 196 -8.81 12.34 -8.80
N SER A 197 -9.92 12.95 -8.38
CA SER A 197 -9.88 14.21 -7.62
C SER A 197 -9.08 14.06 -6.31
N CYS A 198 -9.25 12.95 -5.59
CA CYS A 198 -8.51 12.67 -4.36
C CYS A 198 -7.02 12.32 -4.58
N THR A 199 -6.69 11.59 -5.67
CA THR A 199 -5.37 10.95 -5.82
C THR A 199 -4.43 11.62 -6.84
N LYS A 200 -4.96 12.08 -7.98
CA LYS A 200 -4.20 12.51 -9.18
C LYS A 200 -3.13 13.56 -8.91
N GLY A 201 -3.46 14.56 -8.07
CA GLY A 201 -2.63 15.75 -7.83
C GLY A 201 -1.79 15.72 -6.55
N ARG A 202 -1.88 14.65 -5.74
CA ARG A 202 -1.12 14.53 -4.47
C ARG A 202 -0.61 13.11 -4.24
N ILE A 203 -1.52 12.16 -4.03
CA ILE A 203 -1.16 10.82 -3.58
C ILE A 203 -0.46 10.03 -4.69
N PHE A 204 -0.95 10.06 -5.94
CA PHE A 204 -0.31 9.33 -7.03
C PHE A 204 1.10 9.83 -7.37
N PRO A 205 1.36 11.14 -7.55
CA PRO A 205 2.71 11.66 -7.80
C PRO A 205 3.70 11.32 -6.70
N VAL A 206 3.31 11.47 -5.43
CA VAL A 206 4.16 11.11 -4.28
C VAL A 206 4.44 9.60 -4.25
N THR A 207 3.42 8.76 -4.47
CA THR A 207 3.57 7.29 -4.59
C THR A 207 4.52 6.89 -5.73
N MET A 208 4.36 7.51 -6.90
CA MET A 208 5.15 7.27 -8.12
C MET A 208 6.62 7.71 -8.00
N TRP A 209 6.95 8.58 -7.05
CA TRP A 209 8.34 8.99 -6.79
C TRP A 209 8.95 8.23 -5.61
N ILE A 210 8.29 8.23 -4.45
CA ILE A 210 8.82 7.60 -3.23
C ILE A 210 9.03 6.10 -3.41
N ILE A 211 8.04 5.36 -3.95
CA ILE A 211 8.16 3.89 -3.99
C ILE A 211 9.30 3.43 -4.90
N PRO A 212 9.47 3.95 -6.14
CA PRO A 212 10.67 3.66 -6.93
C PRO A 212 11.98 4.03 -6.23
N CYS A 213 12.08 5.20 -5.60
CA CYS A 213 13.29 5.59 -4.86
C CYS A 213 13.63 4.62 -3.71
N VAL A 214 12.65 4.22 -2.90
CA VAL A 214 12.86 3.22 -1.83
C VAL A 214 13.17 1.84 -2.42
N GLN A 215 12.51 1.43 -3.50
CA GLN A 215 12.77 0.15 -4.14
C GLN A 215 14.18 0.08 -4.75
N ILE A 216 14.67 1.16 -5.37
CA ILE A 216 16.05 1.28 -5.86
C ILE A 216 17.05 1.15 -4.70
N GLY A 217 16.84 1.89 -3.61
CA GLY A 217 17.69 1.81 -2.41
C GLY A 217 17.76 0.40 -1.83
N LEU A 218 16.61 -0.27 -1.70
CA LEU A 218 16.53 -1.68 -1.28
C LEU A 218 17.22 -2.62 -2.29
N GLY A 219 17.15 -2.36 -3.59
CA GLY A 219 17.85 -3.12 -4.63
C GLY A 219 19.37 -3.05 -4.45
N ILE A 220 19.92 -1.84 -4.27
CA ILE A 220 21.35 -1.61 -4.02
C ILE A 220 21.80 -2.33 -2.74
N ILE A 221 21.03 -2.21 -1.64
CA ILE A 221 21.33 -2.85 -0.35
C ILE A 221 21.36 -4.38 -0.49
N ASN A 222 20.35 -4.98 -1.13
CA ASN A 222 20.30 -6.43 -1.33
C ASN A 222 21.48 -6.94 -2.17
N ILE A 223 21.90 -6.21 -3.20
CA ILE A 223 23.02 -6.61 -4.05
C ILE A 223 24.36 -6.48 -3.32
N LYS A 224 24.62 -5.37 -2.61
CA LYS A 224 25.85 -5.22 -1.80
C LYS A 224 25.91 -6.26 -0.67
N LEU A 225 24.79 -6.60 -0.01
CA LEU A 225 24.70 -7.69 0.97
C LEU A 225 24.84 -9.10 0.36
N GLY A 226 24.53 -9.25 -0.94
CA GLY A 226 24.79 -10.48 -1.69
C GLY A 226 26.26 -10.66 -2.10
N GLN A 227 27.04 -9.57 -2.10
CA GLN A 227 28.47 -9.55 -2.46
C GLN A 227 29.39 -9.60 -1.24
N SER A 228 28.91 -9.30 -0.03
CA SER A 228 29.70 -9.35 1.20
C SER A 228 29.95 -10.80 1.66
N ASN A 229 31.22 -11.16 1.91
CA ASN A 229 31.60 -12.51 2.34
C ASN A 229 30.93 -12.97 3.65
N ASP A 230 30.62 -12.04 4.56
CA ASP A 230 29.88 -12.32 5.81
C ASP A 230 28.38 -12.04 5.61
N VAL A 231 27.67 -13.03 5.03
CA VAL A 231 26.25 -12.90 4.70
C VAL A 231 25.38 -13.09 5.93
N ASP A 232 25.00 -11.99 6.58
CA ASP A 232 23.87 -11.96 7.51
C ASP A 232 22.56 -12.27 6.76
N LYS A 233 22.20 -13.56 6.79
CA LYS A 233 21.00 -14.11 6.13
C LYS A 233 19.71 -13.49 6.65
N LEU A 234 19.67 -12.97 7.88
CA LEU A 234 18.49 -12.32 8.44
C LEU A 234 18.34 -10.90 7.86
N ARG A 235 19.41 -10.11 7.80
CA ARG A 235 19.40 -8.80 7.12
C ARG A 235 18.99 -8.95 5.65
N MET A 236 19.62 -9.87 4.93
CA MET A 236 19.28 -10.16 3.53
C MET A 236 17.80 -10.52 3.37
N LEU A 237 17.26 -11.42 4.22
CA LEU A 237 15.84 -11.79 4.19
C LEU A 237 14.92 -10.59 4.45
N VAL A 238 15.25 -9.71 5.40
CA VAL A 238 14.46 -8.51 5.71
C VAL A 238 14.45 -7.53 4.53
N PHE A 239 15.62 -7.17 3.98
CA PHE A 239 15.71 -6.23 2.87
C PHE A 239 15.14 -6.81 1.56
N SER A 240 15.29 -8.12 1.31
CA SER A 240 14.70 -8.79 0.14
C SER A 240 13.18 -8.93 0.28
N GLY A 241 12.70 -9.21 1.50
CA GLY A 241 11.28 -9.20 1.83
C GLY A 241 10.66 -7.82 1.58
N ALA A 242 11.27 -6.75 2.10
CA ALA A 242 10.82 -5.37 1.89
C ALA A 242 10.77 -4.99 0.40
N TYR A 243 11.81 -5.33 -0.37
CA TYR A 243 11.85 -5.12 -1.82
C TYR A 243 10.69 -5.84 -2.52
N LEU A 244 10.44 -7.10 -2.15
CA LEU A 244 9.35 -7.91 -2.70
C LEU A 244 7.97 -7.33 -2.36
N VAL A 245 7.76 -6.71 -1.19
CA VAL A 245 6.49 -6.04 -0.85
C VAL A 245 6.23 -4.87 -1.80
N LEU A 246 7.23 -4.02 -2.06
CA LEU A 246 7.09 -2.86 -2.96
C LEU A 246 6.88 -3.28 -4.42
N LEU A 247 7.60 -4.32 -4.87
CA LEU A 247 7.40 -4.95 -6.18
C LEU A 247 5.96 -5.46 -6.32
N ILE A 248 5.45 -6.24 -5.37
CA ILE A 248 4.08 -6.77 -5.43
C ILE A 248 3.05 -5.63 -5.34
N PHE A 249 3.25 -4.63 -4.47
CA PHE A 249 2.35 -3.48 -4.34
C PHE A 249 2.22 -2.68 -5.65
N THR A 250 3.35 -2.31 -6.27
CA THR A 250 3.36 -1.52 -7.51
C THR A 250 2.78 -2.32 -8.67
N MET A 251 3.20 -3.57 -8.85
CA MET A 251 2.67 -4.46 -9.90
C MET A 251 1.16 -4.64 -9.75
N THR A 252 0.67 -4.90 -8.54
CA THR A 252 -0.78 -5.06 -8.26
C THR A 252 -1.56 -3.77 -8.57
N THR A 253 -1.07 -2.64 -8.07
CA THR A 253 -1.75 -1.33 -8.19
C THR A 253 -1.83 -0.86 -9.63
N PHE A 254 -0.70 -0.82 -10.35
CA PHE A 254 -0.67 -0.30 -11.71
C PHE A 254 -1.26 -1.28 -12.74
N SER A 255 -1.20 -2.60 -12.51
CA SER A 255 -1.92 -3.56 -13.36
C SER A 255 -3.43 -3.38 -13.24
N ALA A 256 -3.98 -3.25 -12.02
CA ALA A 256 -5.41 -3.00 -11.81
C ALA A 256 -5.85 -1.66 -12.42
N ALA A 257 -5.04 -0.60 -12.28
CA ALA A 257 -5.30 0.71 -12.87
C ALA A 257 -5.28 0.70 -14.40
N GLY A 258 -4.35 -0.04 -15.02
CA GLY A 258 -4.28 -0.24 -16.47
C GLY A 258 -5.42 -1.10 -17.01
N GLU A 259 -5.80 -2.17 -16.29
CA GLU A 259 -6.91 -3.05 -16.65
C GLU A 259 -8.27 -2.31 -16.64
N VAL A 260 -8.50 -1.35 -15.74
CA VAL A 260 -9.71 -0.50 -15.76
C VAL A 260 -9.87 0.21 -17.11
N ASN A 261 -8.77 0.71 -17.68
CA ASN A 261 -8.74 1.36 -18.99
C ASN A 261 -8.96 0.35 -20.13
N SER A 262 -8.31 -0.83 -20.07
CA SER A 262 -8.51 -1.92 -21.05
C SER A 262 -9.95 -2.46 -21.08
N VAL A 263 -10.49 -2.86 -19.93
CA VAL A 263 -11.84 -3.43 -19.80
C VAL A 263 -12.91 -2.42 -20.17
N SER A 264 -12.77 -1.15 -19.75
CA SER A 264 -13.75 -0.12 -20.08
C SER A 264 -13.72 0.32 -21.55
N LYS A 265 -12.55 0.27 -22.23
CA LYS A 265 -12.44 0.38 -23.70
C LYS A 265 -13.19 -0.77 -24.40
N MET A 266 -12.95 -2.02 -23.99
CA MET A 266 -13.60 -3.20 -24.58
C MET A 266 -15.12 -3.17 -24.40
N TRP A 267 -15.61 -2.83 -23.21
CA TRP A 267 -17.05 -2.70 -22.93
C TRP A 267 -17.71 -1.63 -23.80
N ILE A 268 -17.11 -0.43 -23.91
CA ILE A 268 -17.58 0.61 -24.83
C ILE A 268 -17.62 0.07 -26.27
N GLN A 269 -16.58 -0.64 -26.72
CA GLN A 269 -16.52 -1.21 -28.08
C GLN A 269 -17.60 -2.29 -28.31
N GLN A 270 -18.00 -3.03 -27.28
CA GLN A 270 -19.09 -4.01 -27.34
C GLN A 270 -20.46 -3.34 -27.40
N CYS A 271 -20.74 -2.36 -26.53
CA CYS A 271 -21.96 -1.53 -26.60
C CYS A 271 -22.07 -0.78 -27.94
N ASN A 272 -20.93 -0.38 -28.51
CA ASN A 272 -20.87 0.26 -29.82
C ASN A 272 -21.38 -0.61 -30.98
N ARG A 273 -21.51 -1.93 -30.80
CA ARG A 273 -22.01 -2.90 -31.81
C ARG A 273 -23.50 -3.24 -31.64
N THR A 274 -24.07 -3.10 -30.45
CA THR A 274 -25.48 -3.43 -30.17
C THR A 274 -26.45 -2.27 -30.41
N VAL A 275 -25.96 -1.03 -30.31
CA VAL A 275 -26.72 0.22 -30.49
C VAL A 275 -27.32 0.37 -31.89
N ARG A 276 -28.63 0.68 -31.96
CA ARG A 276 -29.36 0.90 -33.24
C ARG A 276 -30.00 2.29 -33.38
N THR A 277 -30.49 2.93 -32.32
CA THR A 277 -31.30 4.16 -32.45
C THR A 277 -30.46 5.44 -32.59
N LYS A 278 -31.11 6.59 -32.84
CA LYS A 278 -30.46 7.92 -32.85
C LYS A 278 -30.08 8.39 -31.43
N GLY A 279 -30.93 8.14 -30.42
CA GLY A 279 -30.68 8.55 -29.03
C GLY A 279 -29.47 7.84 -28.44
N ASP A 280 -29.38 6.51 -28.66
CA ASP A 280 -28.25 5.69 -28.26
C ASP A 280 -26.91 6.20 -28.80
N LYS A 281 -26.88 6.76 -30.01
CA LYS A 281 -25.66 7.31 -30.64
C LYS A 281 -25.15 8.57 -29.92
N LEU A 282 -26.05 9.39 -29.36
CA LEU A 282 -25.70 10.54 -28.53
C LEU A 282 -25.19 10.07 -27.15
N LEU A 283 -25.90 9.12 -26.52
CA LEU A 283 -25.48 8.51 -25.26
C LEU A 283 -24.07 7.91 -25.40
N LYS A 284 -23.84 7.10 -26.44
CA LYS A 284 -22.55 6.55 -26.87
C LYS A 284 -21.43 7.60 -26.98
N LYS A 285 -21.67 8.74 -27.63
CA LYS A 285 -20.65 9.82 -27.78
C LYS A 285 -20.18 10.39 -26.44
N SER A 286 -21.03 10.32 -25.42
CA SER A 286 -20.73 10.77 -24.05
C SER A 286 -20.21 9.67 -23.10
N LEU A 287 -20.04 8.42 -23.57
CA LEU A 287 -19.31 7.39 -22.85
C LEU A 287 -17.81 7.52 -23.15
N GLN A 288 -17.00 7.53 -22.10
CA GLN A 288 -15.55 7.75 -22.17
C GLN A 288 -14.86 6.71 -21.29
N PRO A 289 -13.79 6.03 -21.76
CA PRO A 289 -13.07 5.03 -20.99
C PRO A 289 -12.63 5.53 -19.61
N LEU A 290 -12.72 4.64 -18.63
CA LEU A 290 -12.32 4.89 -17.25
C LEU A 290 -10.79 4.91 -17.19
N LYS A 291 -10.21 5.98 -16.64
CA LYS A 291 -8.75 6.18 -16.58
C LYS A 291 -8.34 6.64 -15.19
N ILE A 292 -7.49 5.88 -14.52
CA ILE A 292 -6.80 6.33 -13.31
C ILE A 292 -5.67 7.29 -13.72
N GLN A 293 -5.66 8.51 -13.19
CA GLN A 293 -4.78 9.60 -13.61
C GLN A 293 -3.69 9.90 -12.58
N PHE A 294 -2.48 10.20 -13.05
CA PHE A 294 -1.35 10.66 -12.24
C PHE A 294 -0.70 11.87 -12.91
N GLY A 295 -0.74 13.04 -12.27
CA GLY A 295 -0.32 14.30 -12.92
C GLY A 295 -1.12 14.57 -14.20
N SER A 296 -0.43 14.77 -15.34
CA SER A 296 -1.05 14.89 -16.67
C SER A 296 -1.38 13.54 -17.33
N ASN A 297 -0.83 12.44 -16.83
CA ASN A 297 -0.85 11.11 -17.45
C ASN A 297 -1.93 10.20 -16.83
N PHE A 298 -2.05 8.98 -17.37
CA PHE A 298 -2.94 7.94 -16.85
C PHE A 298 -2.33 6.55 -16.95
N ALA A 299 -2.80 5.63 -16.11
CA ALA A 299 -2.29 4.26 -16.06
C ALA A 299 -2.75 3.44 -17.28
N GLU A 300 -1.80 2.69 -17.84
CA GLU A 300 -2.01 1.74 -18.92
C GLU A 300 -1.46 0.36 -18.52
N ALA A 301 -1.82 -0.69 -19.25
CA ALA A 301 -1.44 -2.07 -18.91
C ALA A 301 0.09 -2.31 -18.82
N LEU A 302 0.90 -1.47 -19.50
CA LEU A 302 2.36 -1.52 -19.47
C LEU A 302 3.02 -0.60 -18.42
N THR A 303 2.27 0.32 -17.80
CA THR A 303 2.78 1.17 -16.71
C THR A 303 3.51 0.40 -15.59
N PRO A 304 3.02 -0.75 -15.07
CA PRO A 304 3.78 -1.51 -14.06
C PRO A 304 5.16 -1.96 -14.57
N LEU A 305 5.27 -2.40 -15.83
CA LEU A 305 6.54 -2.85 -16.41
C LEU A 305 7.50 -1.67 -16.63
N VAL A 306 7.00 -0.50 -17.04
CA VAL A 306 7.81 0.73 -17.20
C VAL A 306 8.38 1.19 -15.86
N VAL A 307 7.57 1.18 -14.79
CA VAL A 307 8.03 1.52 -13.43
C VAL A 307 9.09 0.54 -12.95
N GLN A 308 8.88 -0.77 -13.16
CA GLN A 308 9.85 -1.79 -12.73
C GLN A 308 11.15 -1.79 -13.56
N GLY A 309 11.06 -1.55 -14.87
CA GLY A 309 12.22 -1.32 -15.73
C GLY A 309 13.05 -0.12 -15.25
N PHE A 310 12.40 1.00 -14.91
CA PHE A 310 13.07 2.15 -14.31
C PHE A 310 13.76 1.81 -12.99
N CYS A 311 13.10 1.11 -12.06
CA CYS A 311 13.71 0.68 -10.80
C CYS A 311 14.97 -0.16 -11.03
N ILE A 312 14.93 -1.13 -11.96
CA ILE A 312 16.05 -2.02 -12.26
C ILE A 312 17.20 -1.25 -12.93
N SER A 313 16.91 -0.43 -13.95
CA SER A 313 17.92 0.37 -14.65
C SER A 313 18.62 1.35 -13.71
N GLN A 314 17.88 2.08 -12.86
CA GLN A 314 18.49 3.01 -11.91
C GLN A 314 19.30 2.29 -10.82
N THR A 315 18.89 1.08 -10.41
CA THR A 315 19.67 0.24 -9.48
C THR A 315 21.01 -0.17 -10.12
N ALA A 316 20.99 -0.61 -11.38
CA ALA A 316 22.20 -0.98 -12.12
C ALA A 316 23.13 0.23 -12.35
N SER A 317 22.59 1.37 -12.79
CA SER A 317 23.36 2.61 -12.97
C SER A 317 23.99 3.10 -11.66
N ALA A 318 23.26 3.06 -10.55
CA ALA A 318 23.81 3.43 -9.24
C ALA A 318 24.95 2.49 -8.81
N LEU A 319 24.79 1.18 -9.01
CA LEU A 319 25.83 0.19 -8.68
C LEU A 319 27.10 0.34 -9.53
N MET A 320 26.97 0.72 -10.81
CA MET A 320 28.13 1.01 -11.69
C MET A 320 28.88 2.29 -11.31
N VAL A 321 28.22 3.24 -10.63
CA VAL A 321 28.84 4.48 -10.11
C VAL A 321 29.40 4.28 -8.69
N MET A 322 29.02 3.20 -8.00
CA MET A 322 29.49 2.80 -6.66
C MET A 322 30.52 1.65 -6.74
N HIS A 323 31.38 1.67 -7.77
CA HIS A 323 32.36 0.63 -8.07
C HIS A 323 33.68 1.18 -8.59
#